data_AF-A0A0N4UH65-F1
#
_entry.id   AF-A0A0N4UH65-F1
#
_cell.length_a   1.000
_cell.length_b   1.000
_cell.length_c   1.000
_cell.angle_alpha   90.00
_cell.angle_beta   90.00
_cell.angle_gamma   90.00
#
_symmetry.space_group_name_H-M   'P 1'
#
loop_
_entity.id
_entity.type
_entity.pdbx_description
1 polymer ?
#
loop_
_entity_poly.entity_id
_entity_poly.type
_entity_poly.pdbx_seq_one_letter_code
_entity_poly.pdbx_strand_id
1 'polypeptide(L)'
;QESERKKIIFHLFCVFIYIILSINFKCFHNTSHMHFFAEKGKGKVAYYGTTEFAEGIWVGVILDEPNGKNNGTVKGVKYFECTNNYGVFVKLMVVKLRNFIDKIVGN
;
A
#
# COMPACT_ATOMS: atom_id res chain seq x y z
N GLN A 1 -30.37 4.71 -31.45
CA GLN A 1 -28.99 4.20 -31.60
C GLN A 1 -27.97 5.02 -30.81
N GLU A 2 -27.96 6.35 -30.90
CA GLU A 2 -27.00 7.20 -30.16
C GLU A 2 -27.12 7.10 -28.62
N SER A 3 -28.35 7.05 -28.09
CA SER A 3 -28.57 6.86 -26.63
C SER A 3 -27.97 5.56 -26.10
N GLU A 4 -28.12 4.46 -26.85
CA GLU A 4 -27.58 3.15 -26.48
C GLU A 4 -26.04 3.14 -26.47
N ARG A 5 -25.39 3.82 -27.44
CA ARG A 5 -23.93 3.98 -27.46
C ARG A 5 -23.41 4.70 -26.21
N LYS A 6 -24.09 5.77 -25.78
CA LYS A 6 -23.73 6.52 -24.57
C LYS A 6 -23.84 5.66 -23.31
N LYS A 7 -24.87 4.83 -23.20
CA LYS A 7 -25.02 3.88 -22.08
C LYS A 7 -23.87 2.87 -22.04
N ILE A 8 -23.47 2.33 -23.19
CA ILE A 8 -22.36 1.36 -23.29
C ILE A 8 -21.03 2.03 -22.89
N ILE A 9 -20.73 3.22 -23.41
CA ILE A 9 -19.50 3.94 -23.07
C ILE A 9 -19.45 4.26 -21.58
N PHE A 10 -20.56 4.72 -21.00
CA PHE A 10 -20.65 4.98 -19.55
C PHE A 10 -20.41 3.70 -18.73
N HIS A 11 -21.01 2.58 -19.14
CA HIS A 11 -20.82 1.30 -18.46
C HIS A 11 -19.36 0.82 -18.54
N LEU A 12 -18.73 0.88 -19.72
CA LEU A 12 -17.32 0.52 -19.89
C LEU A 12 -16.39 1.42 -19.05
N PHE A 13 -16.69 2.71 -18.94
CA PHE A 13 -15.97 3.64 -18.08
C PHE A 13 -16.12 3.27 -16.60
N CYS A 14 -17.33 2.96 -16.14
CA CYS A 14 -17.56 2.49 -14.76
C CYS A 14 -16.84 1.18 -14.47
N VAL A 15 -16.85 0.22 -15.40
CA VAL A 15 -16.14 -1.06 -15.27
C VAL A 15 -14.63 -0.82 -15.23
N PHE A 16 -14.09 0.08 -16.06
CA PHE A 16 -12.68 0.44 -16.05
C PHE A 16 -12.27 1.08 -14.71
N ILE A 17 -13.04 2.04 -14.21
CA ILE A 17 -12.81 2.62 -12.87
C ILE A 17 -12.88 1.55 -11.78
N TYR A 18 -13.89 0.67 -11.82
CA TYR A 18 -14.02 -0.43 -10.85
C TYR A 18 -12.83 -1.39 -10.89
N ILE A 19 -12.32 -1.74 -12.08
CA ILE A 19 -11.13 -2.59 -12.24
C ILE A 19 -9.90 -1.89 -11.66
N ILE A 20 -9.68 -0.60 -11.97
CA ILE A 20 -8.58 0.17 -11.39
C ILE A 20 -8.68 0.23 -9.87
N LEU A 21 -9.87 0.53 -9.32
CA LEU A 21 -10.10 0.53 -7.87
C LEU A 21 -9.85 -0.86 -7.27
N SER A 22 -10.32 -1.92 -7.93
CA SER A 22 -10.17 -3.31 -7.47
C SER A 22 -8.73 -3.80 -7.52
N ILE A 23 -7.95 -3.44 -8.55
CA ILE A 23 -6.52 -3.78 -8.64
C ILE A 23 -5.76 -3.09 -7.50
N ASN A 24 -6.03 -1.81 -7.24
CA ASN A 24 -5.40 -1.08 -6.15
C ASN A 24 -5.80 -1.64 -4.76
N PHE A 25 -7.03 -2.14 -4.60
CA PHE A 25 -7.54 -2.60 -3.30
C PHE A 25 -7.23 -4.08 -3.00
N LYS A 26 -7.40 -5.00 -3.97
CA LYS A 26 -7.19 -6.45 -3.79
C LYS A 26 -5.72 -6.87 -3.82
N CYS A 27 -4.87 -6.23 -4.64
CA CYS A 27 -3.44 -6.54 -4.62
C CYS A 27 -2.78 -6.18 -3.29
N PHE A 28 -3.41 -5.29 -2.51
CA PHE A 28 -2.86 -4.82 -1.26
C PHE A 28 -3.31 -5.65 -0.05
N HIS A 29 -4.57 -6.10 -0.04
CA HIS A 29 -5.18 -6.59 1.20
C HIS A 29 -4.66 -7.92 1.75
N ASN A 30 -3.92 -8.75 1.00
CA ASN A 30 -3.32 -10.00 1.51
C ASN A 30 -2.30 -10.60 0.55
N THR A 31 -1.25 -9.87 0.18
CA THR A 31 -0.06 -10.55 -0.36
C THR A 31 0.74 -11.14 0.81
N SER A 32 0.17 -12.15 1.46
CA SER A 32 0.84 -12.97 2.47
C SER A 32 2.15 -13.61 1.95
N HIS A 33 2.32 -13.64 0.62
CA HIS A 33 3.52 -14.10 -0.09
C HIS A 33 4.56 -13.01 -0.35
N MET A 34 4.19 -11.73 -0.26
CA MET A 34 5.13 -10.63 -0.46
C MET A 34 5.86 -10.35 0.84
N HIS A 35 7.01 -11.02 1.00
CA HIS A 35 7.88 -10.76 2.12
C HIS A 35 8.60 -9.43 1.93
N PHE A 36 8.31 -8.50 2.82
CA PHE A 36 9.04 -7.24 2.91
C PHE A 36 10.34 -7.48 3.67
N PHE A 37 11.47 -7.10 3.08
CA PHE A 37 12.76 -7.11 3.75
C PHE A 37 13.09 -5.67 4.18
N ALA A 38 12.95 -5.40 5.48
CA ALA A 38 13.36 -4.13 6.08
C ALA A 38 14.64 -4.32 6.90
N GLU A 39 15.25 -3.21 7.34
CA GLU A 39 16.35 -3.23 8.32
C GLU A 39 15.99 -3.99 9.62
N LYS A 40 14.70 -4.04 9.97
CA LYS A 40 14.19 -4.71 11.17
C LYS A 40 13.90 -6.20 10.97
N GLY A 41 14.01 -6.71 9.74
CA GLY A 41 13.78 -8.11 9.41
C GLY A 41 12.73 -8.31 8.33
N LYS A 42 12.36 -9.58 8.17
CA LYS A 42 11.36 -10.06 7.22
C LYS A 42 9.96 -9.93 7.82
N GLY A 43 8.96 -9.64 7.00
CA GLY A 43 7.58 -9.55 7.47
C GLY A 43 6.54 -9.48 6.34
N LYS A 44 5.28 -9.40 6.74
CA LYS A 44 4.10 -9.30 5.87
C LYS A 44 3.51 -7.91 5.96
N VAL A 45 3.13 -7.36 4.82
CA VAL A 45 2.46 -6.06 4.77
C VAL A 45 1.04 -6.19 5.31
N ALA A 46 0.66 -5.31 6.24
CA ALA A 46 -0.65 -5.29 6.90
C ALA A 46 -1.38 -3.94 6.78
N TYR A 47 -0.68 -2.90 6.33
CA TYR A 47 -1.27 -1.56 6.15
C TYR A 47 -0.53 -0.77 5.06
N TYR A 48 -1.27 0.05 4.30
CA TYR A 48 -0.71 1.09 3.41
C TYR A 48 -1.64 2.27 3.34
N GLY A 49 -1.08 3.44 3.57
CA GLY A 49 -1.86 4.67 3.54
C GLY A 49 -1.20 5.78 4.34
N THR A 50 -1.94 6.86 4.52
CA THR A 50 -1.55 7.97 5.39
C THR A 50 -1.80 7.64 6.84
N THR A 51 -1.05 8.26 7.74
CA THR A 51 -1.18 8.01 9.18
C THR A 51 -1.35 9.32 9.92
N GLU A 52 -2.06 9.29 11.06
CA GLU A 52 -2.22 10.49 11.90
C GLU A 52 -0.91 10.90 12.59
N PHE A 53 0.02 9.96 12.77
CA PHE A 53 1.24 10.24 13.52
C PHE A 53 2.31 10.98 12.71
N ALA A 54 2.28 10.91 11.36
CA ALA A 54 3.23 11.57 10.47
C ALA A 54 2.75 11.62 9.01
N GLU A 55 3.19 12.65 8.29
CA GLU A 55 2.87 12.85 6.87
C GLU A 55 3.52 11.82 5.92
N GLY A 56 2.87 11.67 4.76
CA GLY A 56 3.29 10.77 3.68
C GLY A 56 2.58 9.43 3.72
N ILE A 57 2.95 8.55 2.79
CA ILE A 57 2.46 7.18 2.73
C ILE A 57 3.37 6.29 3.58
N TRP A 58 2.74 5.48 4.41
CA TRP A 58 3.38 4.53 5.29
C TRP A 58 2.92 3.12 4.98
N VAL A 59 3.83 2.17 5.13
CA VAL A 59 3.56 0.74 5.06
C VAL A 59 3.67 0.18 6.47
N GLY A 60 2.58 -0.38 6.98
CA GLY A 60 2.61 -1.18 8.21
C GLY A 60 2.97 -2.62 7.87
N VAL A 61 3.93 -3.16 8.60
CA VAL A 61 4.45 -4.53 8.41
C VAL A 61 4.36 -5.28 9.72
N ILE A 62 3.83 -6.49 9.67
CA ILE A 62 3.92 -7.49 10.75
C ILE A 62 5.19 -8.29 10.48
N LEU A 63 6.19 -8.12 11.32
CA LEU A 63 7.45 -8.85 11.23
C LEU A 63 7.26 -10.33 11.58
N ASP A 64 8.16 -11.18 11.11
CA ASP A 64 8.18 -12.60 11.51
C ASP A 64 8.79 -12.76 12.92
N GLU A 65 9.60 -11.79 13.38
CA GLU A 65 10.30 -11.76 14.66
C GLU A 65 9.97 -10.47 15.47
N PRO A 66 10.07 -10.46 16.82
CA PRO A 66 9.68 -9.34 17.69
C PRO A 66 10.66 -8.14 17.68
N ASN A 67 11.09 -7.69 16.50
CA ASN A 67 12.00 -6.56 16.28
C ASN A 67 11.30 -5.22 15.95
N GLY A 68 9.98 -5.23 16.00
CA GLY A 68 9.11 -4.10 15.73
C GLY A 68 9.05 -3.09 16.87
N LYS A 69 8.11 -2.15 16.76
CA LYS A 69 7.96 -1.03 17.70
C LYS A 69 6.54 -0.89 18.26
N ASN A 70 5.59 -1.64 17.75
CA ASN A 70 4.17 -1.52 18.11
C ASN A 70 3.40 -2.83 17.89
N ASN A 71 2.12 -2.82 18.23
CA ASN A 71 1.13 -3.88 18.04
C ASN A 71 0.15 -3.56 16.89
N GLY A 72 0.54 -2.69 15.94
CA GLY A 72 -0.35 -2.13 14.91
C GLY A 72 -1.15 -0.90 15.35
N THR A 73 -0.99 -0.46 16.61
CA THR A 73 -1.52 0.81 17.14
C THR A 73 -0.38 1.81 17.38
N VAL A 74 -0.55 3.05 16.92
CA VAL A 74 0.43 4.14 17.14
C VAL A 74 -0.32 5.38 17.61
N LYS A 75 0.10 5.95 18.75
CA LYS A 75 -0.57 7.10 19.40
C LYS A 75 -2.08 6.90 19.63
N GLY A 76 -2.48 5.69 20.00
CA GLY A 76 -3.89 5.35 20.29
C GLY A 76 -4.75 5.02 19.07
N VAL A 77 -4.25 5.23 17.85
CA VAL A 77 -4.95 4.89 16.61
C VAL A 77 -4.50 3.51 16.12
N LYS A 78 -5.47 2.61 15.91
CA LYS A 78 -5.23 1.26 15.43
C LYS A 78 -5.32 1.21 13.90
N TYR A 79 -4.26 0.72 13.27
CA TYR A 79 -4.16 0.60 11.80
C TYR A 79 -4.23 -0.86 11.34
N PHE A 80 -3.64 -1.77 12.12
CA PHE A 80 -3.69 -3.22 11.91
C PHE A 80 -3.57 -3.95 13.28
N GLU A 81 -3.73 -5.27 13.28
CA GLU A 81 -3.61 -6.10 14.48
C GLU A 81 -2.36 -6.97 14.41
N CYS A 82 -1.53 -6.95 15.46
CA CYS A 82 -0.47 -7.92 15.65
C CYS A 82 -0.02 -8.00 17.11
N THR A 83 0.76 -9.03 17.44
CA THR A 83 1.45 -9.13 18.73
C THR A 83 2.33 -7.91 18.99
N ASN A 84 2.46 -7.51 20.25
CA ASN A 84 3.32 -6.38 20.62
C ASN A 84 4.77 -6.61 20.18
N ASN A 85 5.41 -5.55 19.68
CA ASN A 85 6.75 -5.57 19.08
C ASN A 85 6.87 -6.34 17.75
N TYR A 86 5.77 -6.77 17.11
CA TYR A 86 5.83 -7.32 15.75
C TYR A 86 5.50 -6.26 14.70
N GLY A 87 4.78 -5.21 15.06
CA GLY A 87 4.39 -4.15 14.14
C GLY A 87 5.48 -3.12 13.94
N VAL A 88 5.75 -2.76 12.69
CA VAL A 88 6.60 -1.62 12.32
C VAL A 88 5.94 -0.82 11.21
N PHE A 89 6.13 0.50 11.22
CA PHE A 89 5.77 1.38 10.12
C PHE A 89 7.03 1.82 9.39
N VAL A 90 7.05 1.62 8.08
CA VAL A 90 8.11 2.06 7.18
C VAL A 90 7.53 3.15 6.28
N LYS A 91 8.18 4.31 6.24
CA LYS A 91 7.77 5.37 5.33
C LYS A 91 8.07 4.93 3.91
N LEU A 92 7.07 4.94 3.04
CA LEU A 92 7.30 4.63 1.63
C LEU A 92 8.14 5.77 1.06
N MET A 93 9.40 5.47 0.75
CA MET A 93 10.19 6.38 -0.08
C MET A 93 9.61 6.29 -1.48
N VAL A 94 8.72 7.23 -1.82
CA VAL A 94 8.36 7.47 -3.21
C VAL A 94 9.65 7.96 -3.86
N VAL A 95 10.44 7.03 -4.41
CA VAL A 95 11.44 7.39 -5.41
C VAL A 95 10.65 8.16 -6.45
N LYS A 96 10.98 9.44 -6.66
CA LYS A 96 10.43 10.18 -7.80
C LYS A 96 10.79 9.34 -9.01
N LEU A 97 9.82 8.59 -9.54
CA LEU A 97 10.02 7.69 -10.67
C LEU A 97 10.72 8.44 -11.81
N ARG A 98 10.43 9.74 -11.95
CA ARG A 98 11.14 10.68 -12.81
C ARG A 98 12.66 10.57 -12.73
N ASN A 99 13.29 10.73 -11.57
CA ASN A 99 14.74 10.68 -11.45
C ASN A 99 15.32 9.29 -11.81
N PHE A 100 14.56 8.22 -11.57
CA PHE A 100 14.96 6.87 -11.94
C PHE A 100 14.83 6.64 -13.46
N ILE A 101 13.74 7.12 -14.06
CA ILE A 101 13.54 7.13 -15.52
C ILE A 101 14.63 7.98 -16.19
N ASP A 102 14.93 9.17 -15.65
CA ASP A 102 15.96 10.06 -16.21
C ASP A 102 17.33 9.36 -16.21
N LYS A 103 17.68 8.61 -15.15
CA LYS A 103 18.91 7.79 -15.11
C LYS A 103 18.92 6.60 -16.08
N ILE A 104 17.78 5.95 -16.32
CA ILE A 104 17.69 4.82 -17.28
C ILE A 104 17.73 5.33 -18.72
N VAL A 105 17.01 6.42 -19.00
CA VAL A 105 16.90 7.02 -20.33
C VAL A 105 18.15 7.86 -20.66
N GLY A 106 18.96 8.21 -19.64
CA GLY A 106 20.20 8.97 -19.82
C GLY A 106 19.96 10.44 -20.15
N ASN A 107 18.84 11.00 -19.69
CA ASN A 107 18.44 12.39 -19.95
C ASN A 107 18.85 13.33 -18.80
#